data_AF-A0A7V5NWP0-F1
#
_entry.id   AF-A0A7V5NWP0-F1
#
_cell.length_a   1.000
_cell.length_b   1.000
_cell.length_c   1.000
_cell.angle_alpha   90.00
_cell.angle_beta   90.00
_cell.angle_gamma   90.00
#
_symmetry.space_group_name_H-M   'P 1'
#
loop_
_entity.id
_entity.type
_entity.pdbx_description
1 polymer ?
#
loop_
_entity_poly.entity_id
_entity_poly.type
_entity_poly.pdbx_seq_one_letter_code
_entity_poly.pdbx_strand_id
1 'polypeptide(L)'
;YYHYKGKDVIITELFFDFETEIRQVLSAPIAKPLALEDNWIYLYIIFEEIFDFRFFYLNLTALLERIPDLRPRFSRLLALKQATFTRLLETLEREGHLFFRVDERDVLAERLALHFTYWLPWAALRGGYASPKAMIHEGVYSALSQITPYWTGSHEDYATLLKDFLDSQIG
;
A
#
# COMPACT_ATOMS: atom_id res chain seq x y z
N TYR A 1 5.24 33.18 16.38
CA TYR A 1 4.44 32.97 15.14
C TYR A 1 5.30 32.82 13.87
N TYR A 2 6.59 33.15 13.86
CA TYR A 2 7.48 33.04 12.67
C TYR A 2 8.02 31.61 12.39
N HIS A 3 7.90 30.67 13.32
CA HIS A 3 8.43 29.30 13.18
C HIS A 3 7.53 28.33 12.39
N TYR A 4 6.29 28.71 12.06
CA TYR A 4 5.35 27.79 11.39
C TYR A 4 5.59 27.70 9.88
N LYS A 5 5.91 28.82 9.21
CA LYS A 5 6.18 28.81 7.75
C LYS A 5 7.40 27.96 7.38
N GLY A 6 8.46 27.97 8.21
CA GLY A 6 9.65 27.15 7.96
C GLY A 6 9.37 25.66 8.04
N LYS A 7 8.51 25.23 8.99
CA LYS A 7 8.11 23.83 9.11
C LYS A 7 7.28 23.36 7.92
N ASP A 8 6.40 24.20 7.39
CA ASP A 8 5.55 23.86 6.25
C ASP A 8 6.37 23.68 4.97
N VAL A 9 7.39 24.51 4.77
CA VAL A 9 8.35 24.36 3.66
C VAL A 9 9.09 23.03 3.77
N ILE A 10 9.62 22.69 4.96
CA ILE A 10 10.32 21.40 5.15
C ILE A 10 9.39 20.21 4.89
N ILE A 11 8.15 20.24 5.39
CA ILE A 11 7.18 19.17 5.14
C ILE A 11 6.85 19.06 3.64
N THR A 12 6.77 20.19 2.94
CA THR A 12 6.48 20.23 1.51
C THR A 12 7.61 19.62 0.69
N GLU A 13 8.86 19.97 0.99
CA GLU A 13 10.03 19.36 0.32
C GLU A 13 10.12 17.86 0.60
N LEU A 14 9.96 17.44 1.87
CA LEU A 14 9.93 16.01 2.21
C LEU A 14 8.79 15.27 1.50
N PHE A 15 7.64 15.93 1.30
CA PHE A 15 6.54 15.35 0.52
C PHE A 15 6.90 15.21 -0.97
N PHE A 16 7.67 16.13 -1.56
CA PHE A 16 8.09 16.03 -2.96
C PHE A 16 9.11 14.91 -3.19
N ASP A 17 10.03 14.73 -2.25
CA ASP A 17 10.96 13.59 -2.25
C ASP A 17 10.17 12.28 -2.18
N PHE A 18 9.29 12.15 -1.17
CA PHE A 18 8.39 11.01 -1.03
C PHE A 18 7.52 10.79 -2.27
N GLU A 19 6.90 11.83 -2.83
CA GLU A 19 6.06 11.73 -4.04
C GLU A 19 6.87 11.16 -5.22
N THR A 20 8.14 11.52 -5.34
CA THR A 20 9.03 11.03 -6.40
C THR A 20 9.34 9.54 -6.20
N GLU A 21 9.74 9.14 -5.00
CA GLU A 21 10.10 7.76 -4.66
C GLU A 21 8.91 6.81 -4.79
N ILE A 22 7.78 7.14 -4.12
CA ILE A 22 6.59 6.28 -4.14
C ILE A 22 6.00 6.15 -5.56
N ARG A 23 6.13 7.16 -6.42
CA ARG A 23 5.68 7.08 -7.82
C ARG A 23 6.49 6.06 -8.61
N GLN A 24 7.80 5.98 -8.39
CA GLN A 24 8.64 4.99 -9.06
C GLN A 24 8.23 3.58 -8.64
N VAL A 25 8.04 3.36 -7.33
CA VAL A 25 7.56 2.08 -6.78
C VAL A 25 6.17 1.73 -7.34
N LEU A 26 5.20 2.64 -7.28
CA LEU A 26 3.84 2.38 -7.77
C LEU A 26 3.77 2.13 -9.28
N SER A 27 4.71 2.67 -10.05
CA SER A 27 4.73 2.51 -11.51
C SER A 27 5.45 1.23 -11.98
N ALA A 28 6.20 0.55 -11.11
CA ALA A 28 7.00 -0.62 -11.50
C ALA A 28 6.15 -1.76 -12.11
N PRO A 29 5.01 -2.19 -11.53
CA PRO A 29 4.17 -3.23 -12.12
C PRO A 29 3.46 -2.79 -13.41
N ILE A 30 3.27 -1.48 -13.60
CA ILE A 30 2.67 -0.93 -14.81
C ILE A 30 3.65 -1.09 -15.99
N ALA A 31 4.95 -0.91 -15.73
CA ALA A 31 5.99 -1.06 -16.74
C ALA A 31 6.32 -2.53 -17.04
N LYS A 32 6.31 -3.39 -16.01
CA LYS A 32 6.56 -4.82 -16.14
C LYS A 32 5.70 -5.59 -15.13
N PRO A 33 4.76 -6.44 -15.60
CA PRO A 33 3.98 -7.30 -14.72
C PRO A 33 4.88 -8.18 -13.85
N LEU A 34 4.49 -8.37 -12.59
CA LEU A 34 5.22 -9.17 -11.61
C LEU A 34 4.76 -10.63 -11.65
N ALA A 35 5.68 -11.57 -11.43
CA ALA A 35 5.31 -12.97 -11.16
C ALA A 35 4.52 -13.07 -9.85
N LEU A 36 3.69 -14.11 -9.70
CA LEU A 36 2.89 -14.36 -8.49
C LEU A 36 3.74 -14.22 -7.22
N GLU A 37 4.94 -14.79 -7.24
CA GLU A 37 5.86 -14.82 -6.11
C GLU A 37 6.48 -13.45 -5.76
N ASP A 38 6.57 -12.56 -6.74
CA ASP A 38 7.14 -11.23 -6.54
C ASP A 38 6.10 -10.23 -6.00
N ASN A 39 4.81 -10.57 -6.03
CA ASN A 39 3.73 -9.65 -5.64
C ASN A 39 3.79 -9.27 -4.17
N TRP A 40 4.11 -10.18 -3.24
CA TRP A 40 4.18 -9.83 -1.82
C TRP A 40 5.40 -8.98 -1.48
N ILE A 41 6.54 -9.22 -2.13
CA ILE A 41 7.75 -8.40 -1.98
C ILE A 41 7.42 -6.98 -2.43
N TYR A 42 6.69 -6.85 -3.53
CA TYR A 42 6.22 -5.58 -4.01
C TYR A 42 5.29 -4.85 -3.03
N LEU A 43 4.31 -5.55 -2.46
CA LEU A 43 3.44 -4.99 -1.41
C LEU A 43 4.24 -4.55 -0.18
N TYR A 44 5.27 -5.31 0.19
CA TYR A 44 6.17 -4.97 1.29
C TYR A 44 6.95 -3.69 1.00
N ILE A 45 7.53 -3.53 -0.20
CA ILE A 45 8.23 -2.31 -0.63
C ILE A 45 7.31 -1.09 -0.57
N ILE A 46 6.06 -1.19 -1.04
CA ILE A 46 5.10 -0.09 -0.93
C ILE A 46 4.90 0.30 0.55
N PHE A 47 4.77 -0.70 1.44
CA PHE A 47 4.60 -0.42 2.87
C PHE A 47 5.84 0.19 3.51
N GLU A 48 7.05 -0.19 3.10
CA GLU A 48 8.30 0.43 3.56
C GLU A 48 8.34 1.92 3.22
N GLU A 49 8.09 2.28 1.96
CA GLU A 49 8.02 3.69 1.53
C GLU A 49 6.99 4.50 2.33
N ILE A 50 5.81 3.90 2.57
CA ILE A 50 4.75 4.51 3.39
C ILE A 50 5.19 4.66 4.85
N PHE A 51 5.93 3.69 5.38
CA PHE A 51 6.46 3.71 6.73
C PHE A 51 7.57 4.75 6.93
N ASP A 52 8.43 4.91 5.95
CA ASP A 52 9.49 5.93 6.00
C ASP A 52 8.87 7.33 6.03
N PHE A 53 7.77 7.53 5.31
CA PHE A 53 6.96 8.76 5.36
C PHE A 53 5.81 8.74 6.39
N ARG A 54 5.88 7.88 7.42
CA ARG A 54 4.80 7.64 8.40
C ARG A 54 4.25 8.89 9.09
N PHE A 55 5.06 9.93 9.32
CA PHE A 55 4.58 11.13 10.01
C PHE A 55 3.43 11.79 9.23
N PHE A 56 3.47 11.71 7.90
CA PHE A 56 2.44 12.24 7.03
C PHE A 56 1.18 11.38 7.08
N TYR A 57 1.35 10.06 6.95
CA TYR A 57 0.25 9.08 7.01
C TYR A 57 -0.48 9.08 8.35
N LEU A 58 0.24 9.26 9.47
CA LEU A 58 -0.36 9.37 10.80
C LEU A 58 -1.10 10.69 11.04
N ASN A 59 -0.88 11.72 10.21
CA ASN A 59 -1.44 13.06 10.39
C ASN A 59 -2.11 13.62 9.12
N LEU A 60 -2.59 12.75 8.21
CA LEU A 60 -3.06 13.11 6.86
C LEU A 60 -3.98 14.33 6.85
N THR A 61 -5.10 14.26 7.56
CA THR A 61 -6.13 15.30 7.54
C THR A 61 -5.58 16.65 8.00
N ALA A 62 -4.88 16.66 9.14
CA ALA A 62 -4.32 17.87 9.72
C ALA A 62 -3.25 18.51 8.82
N LEU A 63 -2.38 17.69 8.20
CA LEU A 63 -1.33 18.19 7.31
C LEU A 63 -1.89 18.73 6.00
N LEU A 64 -2.90 18.06 5.44
CA LEU A 64 -3.56 18.52 4.22
C LEU A 64 -4.42 19.78 4.44
N GLU A 65 -5.00 19.98 5.63
CA GLU A 65 -5.65 21.23 6.03
C GLU A 65 -4.64 22.37 6.20
N ARG A 66 -3.49 22.07 6.82
CA ARG A 66 -2.42 23.02 7.07
C ARG A 66 -1.65 23.44 5.81
N ILE A 67 -1.46 22.52 4.86
CA ILE A 67 -0.72 22.74 3.60
C ILE A 67 -1.61 22.32 2.42
N PRO A 68 -2.59 23.15 2.02
CA PRO A 68 -3.61 22.80 1.02
C PRO A 68 -3.04 22.40 -0.35
N ASP A 69 -1.87 22.92 -0.73
CA ASP A 69 -1.20 22.63 -2.00
C ASP A 69 -0.81 21.15 -2.15
N LEU A 70 -0.69 20.42 -1.04
CA LEU A 70 -0.42 18.99 -1.04
C LEU A 70 -1.66 18.14 -1.40
N ARG A 71 -2.88 18.66 -1.22
CA ARG A 71 -4.14 17.92 -1.48
C ARG A 71 -4.25 17.39 -2.91
N PRO A 72 -4.12 18.21 -3.97
CA PRO A 72 -4.23 17.70 -5.34
C PRO A 72 -3.09 16.73 -5.69
N ARG A 73 -1.90 16.89 -5.11
CA ARG A 73 -0.78 15.95 -5.30
C ARG A 73 -1.08 14.60 -4.66
N PHE A 74 -1.48 14.60 -3.39
CA PHE A 74 -1.83 13.39 -2.69
C PHE A 74 -3.03 12.69 -3.32
N SER A 75 -4.05 13.42 -3.79
CA SER A 75 -5.16 12.86 -4.55
C SER A 75 -4.71 12.11 -5.82
N ARG A 76 -3.74 12.66 -6.57
CA ARG A 76 -3.13 11.95 -7.72
C ARG A 76 -2.35 10.71 -7.29
N LEU A 77 -1.69 10.72 -6.14
CA LEU A 77 -1.03 9.53 -5.59
C LEU A 77 -2.03 8.44 -5.21
N LEU A 78 -3.19 8.81 -4.64
CA LEU A 78 -4.25 7.85 -4.34
C LEU A 78 -4.82 7.23 -5.62
N ALA A 79 -5.08 8.04 -6.65
CA ALA A 79 -5.53 7.54 -7.94
C ALA A 79 -4.49 6.61 -8.60
N LEU A 80 -3.20 6.97 -8.54
CA LEU A 80 -2.12 6.09 -9.02
C LEU A 80 -2.09 4.78 -8.24
N LYS A 81 -2.19 4.82 -6.90
CA LYS A 81 -2.21 3.63 -6.04
C LYS A 81 -3.35 2.67 -6.40
N GLN A 82 -4.56 3.19 -6.60
CA GLN A 82 -5.70 2.39 -7.04
C GLN A 82 -5.48 1.80 -8.45
N ALA A 83 -4.96 2.60 -9.39
CA ALA A 83 -4.65 2.12 -10.74
C ALA A 83 -3.59 1.00 -10.71
N THR A 84 -2.54 1.14 -9.89
CA THR A 84 -1.51 0.11 -9.68
C THR A 84 -2.12 -1.19 -9.17
N PHE A 85 -2.97 -1.14 -8.13
CA PHE A 85 -3.63 -2.35 -7.64
C PHE A 85 -4.59 -2.96 -8.67
N THR A 86 -5.29 -2.12 -9.43
CA THR A 86 -6.13 -2.61 -10.55
C THR A 86 -5.29 -3.40 -11.55
N ARG A 87 -4.14 -2.87 -11.98
CA ARG A 87 -3.23 -3.55 -12.92
C ARG A 87 -2.64 -4.85 -12.37
N LEU A 88 -2.32 -4.86 -11.08
CA LEU A 88 -1.83 -6.04 -10.40
C LEU A 88 -2.89 -7.15 -10.43
N LEU A 89 -4.12 -6.84 -10.02
CA LEU A 89 -5.23 -7.79 -10.00
C LEU A 89 -5.61 -8.25 -11.42
N GLU A 90 -5.61 -7.34 -12.41
CA GLU A 90 -5.82 -7.67 -13.83
C GLU A 90 -4.79 -8.66 -14.38
N THR A 91 -3.54 -8.58 -13.92
CA THR A 91 -2.48 -9.49 -14.33
C THR A 91 -2.71 -10.87 -13.75
N LEU A 92 -2.96 -10.95 -12.44
CA LEU A 92 -3.23 -12.22 -11.76
C LEU A 92 -4.51 -12.90 -12.28
N GLU A 93 -5.54 -12.12 -12.62
CA GLU A 93 -6.76 -12.64 -13.27
C GLU A 93 -6.44 -13.23 -14.66
N ARG A 94 -5.68 -12.50 -15.48
CA ARG A 94 -5.30 -12.95 -16.83
C ARG A 94 -4.42 -14.21 -16.81
N GLU A 95 -3.58 -14.35 -15.79
CA GLU A 95 -2.75 -15.54 -15.55
C GLU A 95 -3.53 -16.71 -14.94
N GLY A 96 -4.81 -16.49 -14.59
CA GLY A 96 -5.70 -17.53 -14.07
C GLY A 96 -5.55 -17.78 -12.57
N HIS A 97 -4.79 -16.96 -11.85
CA HIS A 97 -4.63 -17.05 -10.39
C HIS A 97 -5.86 -16.51 -9.64
N LEU A 98 -6.54 -15.52 -10.21
CA LEU A 98 -7.73 -14.91 -9.63
C LEU A 98 -8.94 -14.99 -10.57
N PHE A 99 -10.12 -15.03 -9.98
CA PHE A 99 -11.39 -14.92 -10.69
C PHE A 99 -12.24 -13.85 -10.02
N PHE A 100 -12.67 -12.87 -10.81
CA PHE A 100 -13.58 -11.81 -10.37
C PHE A 100 -14.91 -11.91 -11.12
N ARG A 101 -16.01 -11.65 -10.41
CA ARG A 101 -17.27 -11.27 -11.03
C ARG A 101 -17.23 -9.80 -11.45
N VAL A 102 -18.27 -9.36 -12.14
CA VAL A 102 -18.45 -7.97 -12.59
C VAL A 102 -18.24 -7.01 -11.42
N ASP A 103 -17.39 -6.01 -11.64
CA ASP A 103 -17.00 -4.94 -10.70
C ASP A 103 -16.21 -5.37 -9.43
N GLU A 104 -16.09 -6.66 -9.11
CA GLU A 104 -15.41 -7.12 -7.89
C GLU A 104 -13.92 -6.72 -7.85
N ARG A 105 -13.25 -6.73 -9.01
CA ARG A 105 -11.84 -6.37 -9.13
C ARG A 105 -11.59 -4.91 -8.75
N ASP A 106 -12.38 -3.99 -9.29
CA ASP A 106 -12.19 -2.55 -9.09
C ASP A 106 -12.52 -2.17 -7.64
N VAL A 107 -13.54 -2.82 -7.05
CA VAL A 107 -13.86 -2.71 -5.62
C VAL A 107 -12.71 -3.22 -4.74
N LEU A 108 -12.09 -4.36 -5.09
CA LEU A 108 -10.93 -4.85 -4.35
C LEU A 108 -9.73 -3.91 -4.50
N ALA A 109 -9.47 -3.38 -5.70
CA ALA A 109 -8.38 -2.42 -5.93
C ALA A 109 -8.54 -1.15 -5.08
N GLU A 110 -9.76 -0.60 -5.00
CA GLU A 110 -10.06 0.53 -4.12
C GLU A 110 -9.84 0.19 -2.64
N ARG A 111 -10.31 -0.98 -2.20
CA ARG A 111 -10.10 -1.44 -0.82
C ARG A 111 -8.62 -1.60 -0.47
N LEU A 112 -7.81 -2.13 -1.38
CA LEU A 112 -6.35 -2.20 -1.20
C LEU A 112 -5.75 -0.80 -1.14
N ALA A 113 -6.16 0.14 -1.99
CA ALA A 113 -5.70 1.53 -1.93
C ALA A 113 -6.03 2.19 -0.59
N LEU A 114 -7.24 1.96 -0.05
CA LEU A 114 -7.66 2.43 1.28
C LEU A 114 -6.83 1.78 2.39
N HIS A 115 -6.64 0.47 2.34
CA HIS A 115 -5.82 -0.29 3.30
C HIS A 115 -4.41 0.28 3.41
N PHE A 116 -3.72 0.41 2.28
CA PHE A 116 -2.38 0.99 2.22
C PHE A 116 -2.35 2.49 2.58
N THR A 117 -3.47 3.19 2.63
CA THR A 117 -3.51 4.60 3.02
C THR A 117 -3.76 4.78 4.52
N TYR A 118 -4.51 3.88 5.15
CA TYR A 118 -4.95 4.02 6.54
C TYR A 118 -4.45 2.94 7.50
N TRP A 119 -3.65 1.99 7.03
CA TRP A 119 -3.06 0.94 7.87
C TRP A 119 -2.29 1.50 9.07
N LEU A 120 -1.42 2.49 8.85
CA LEU A 120 -0.59 3.10 9.91
C LEU A 120 -1.45 3.77 11.01
N PRO A 121 -2.38 4.68 10.68
CA PRO A 121 -3.34 5.22 11.65
C PRO A 121 -4.11 4.13 12.40
N TRP A 122 -4.59 3.11 11.68
CA TRP A 122 -5.33 2.01 12.30
C TRP A 122 -4.48 1.23 13.30
N ALA A 123 -3.25 0.86 12.94
CA ALA A 123 -2.33 0.12 13.80
C ALA A 123 -1.96 0.93 15.04
N ALA A 124 -1.69 2.24 14.88
CA ALA A 124 -1.38 3.14 15.98
C ALA A 124 -2.54 3.22 17.00
N LEU A 125 -3.79 3.28 16.53
CA LEU A 125 -4.97 3.36 17.40
C LEU A 125 -5.26 2.06 18.17
N ARG A 126 -4.80 0.90 17.68
CA ARG A 126 -4.96 -0.39 18.38
C ARG A 126 -3.92 -0.69 19.46
N GLY A 127 -3.10 0.30 19.82
CA GLY A 127 -2.02 0.13 20.80
C GLY A 127 -0.63 -0.03 20.19
N GLY A 128 -0.48 0.28 18.89
CA GLY A 128 0.80 0.23 18.19
C GLY A 128 1.20 -1.18 17.75
N TYR A 129 2.50 -1.38 17.59
CA TYR A 129 3.08 -2.59 17.01
C TYR A 129 4.40 -2.93 17.72
N ALA A 130 4.77 -4.22 17.74
CA ALA A 130 5.98 -4.68 18.42
C ALA A 130 7.28 -4.13 17.79
N SER A 131 7.29 -3.97 16.46
CA SER A 131 8.39 -3.37 15.70
C SER A 131 7.89 -2.83 14.35
N PRO A 132 8.62 -1.89 13.70
CA PRO A 132 8.30 -1.46 12.34
C PRO A 132 8.08 -2.62 11.37
N LYS A 133 9.00 -3.61 11.40
CA LYS A 133 8.94 -4.81 10.57
C LYS A 133 7.64 -5.60 10.83
N ALA A 134 7.26 -5.78 12.09
CA ALA A 134 6.03 -6.47 12.45
C ALA A 134 4.77 -5.75 11.92
N MET A 135 4.71 -4.41 12.02
CA MET A 135 3.58 -3.65 11.48
C MET A 135 3.47 -3.79 9.96
N ILE A 136 4.59 -3.75 9.25
CA ILE A 136 4.62 -3.91 7.80
C ILE A 136 4.16 -5.32 7.43
N HIS A 137 4.67 -6.35 8.10
CA HIS A 137 4.25 -7.74 7.87
C HIS A 137 2.76 -7.94 8.08
N GLU A 138 2.20 -7.43 9.19
CA GLU A 138 0.76 -7.51 9.46
C GLU A 138 -0.04 -6.77 8.38
N GLY A 139 0.45 -5.62 7.90
CA GLY A 139 -0.16 -4.85 6.83
C GLY A 139 -0.18 -5.60 5.51
N VAL A 140 0.94 -6.20 5.11
CA VAL A 140 1.04 -7.03 3.90
C VAL A 140 0.14 -8.25 4.02
N TYR A 141 0.20 -8.98 5.13
CA TYR A 141 -0.64 -10.15 5.38
C TYR A 141 -2.13 -9.81 5.30
N SER A 142 -2.54 -8.69 5.91
CA SER A 142 -3.93 -8.22 5.86
C SER A 142 -4.33 -7.75 4.45
N ALA A 143 -3.39 -7.29 3.62
CA ALA A 143 -3.68 -6.99 2.21
C ALA A 143 -3.90 -8.28 1.41
N LEU A 144 -3.01 -9.26 1.56
CA LEU A 144 -3.11 -10.56 0.89
C LEU A 144 -4.39 -11.30 1.28
N SER A 145 -4.76 -11.28 2.57
CA SER A 145 -5.99 -11.91 3.06
C SER A 145 -7.28 -11.34 2.43
N GLN A 146 -7.24 -10.12 1.90
CA GLN A 146 -8.38 -9.55 1.15
C GLN A 146 -8.51 -10.12 -0.27
N ILE A 147 -7.44 -10.72 -0.80
CA ILE A 147 -7.39 -11.34 -2.13
C ILE A 147 -7.89 -12.79 -2.07
N THR A 148 -7.76 -13.48 -0.93
CA THR A 148 -8.15 -14.89 -0.74
C THR A 148 -9.51 -15.28 -1.34
N PRO A 149 -10.59 -14.50 -1.20
CA PRO A 149 -11.90 -14.89 -1.72
C PRO A 149 -11.96 -15.03 -3.25
N TYR A 150 -10.99 -14.48 -3.97
CA TYR A 150 -10.91 -14.45 -5.43
C TYR A 150 -9.92 -15.48 -5.98
N TRP A 151 -9.26 -16.25 -5.12
CA TRP A 151 -8.29 -17.26 -5.52
C TRP A 151 -8.97 -18.42 -6.26
N THR A 152 -8.43 -18.80 -7.41
CA THR A 152 -8.99 -19.88 -8.25
C THR A 152 -8.54 -21.28 -7.83
N GLY A 153 -7.37 -21.37 -7.19
CA GLY A 153 -6.82 -22.62 -6.67
C GLY A 153 -7.51 -23.09 -5.39
N SER A 154 -7.00 -24.16 -4.77
CA SER A 154 -7.55 -24.60 -3.49
C SER A 154 -7.24 -23.59 -2.38
N HIS A 155 -8.09 -23.54 -1.35
CA HIS A 155 -7.83 -22.71 -0.17
C HIS A 155 -6.55 -23.15 0.57
N GLU A 156 -6.21 -24.44 0.50
CA GLU A 156 -4.98 -25.01 1.07
C GLU A 156 -3.73 -24.50 0.33
N ASP A 157 -3.79 -24.36 -0.99
CA ASP A 157 -2.71 -23.80 -1.80
C ASP A 157 -2.44 -22.34 -1.43
N TYR A 158 -3.51 -21.53 -1.30
CA TYR A 158 -3.36 -20.13 -0.90
C TYR A 158 -2.85 -19.99 0.54
N ALA A 159 -3.35 -20.82 1.46
CA ALA A 159 -2.87 -20.84 2.84
C ALA A 159 -1.39 -21.23 2.92
N THR A 160 -0.94 -22.14 2.07
CA THR A 160 0.48 -22.51 1.96
C THR A 160 1.31 -21.34 1.44
N LEU A 161 0.86 -20.65 0.39
CA LEU A 161 1.53 -19.45 -0.14
C LEU A 161 1.62 -18.32 0.91
N LEU A 162 0.55 -18.10 1.70
CA LEU A 162 0.58 -17.15 2.82
C LEU A 162 1.53 -17.59 3.93
N LYS A 163 1.60 -18.90 4.21
CA LYS A 163 2.49 -19.44 5.24
C LYS A 163 3.96 -19.32 4.82
N ASP A 164 4.28 -19.67 3.57
CA ASP A 164 5.62 -19.53 3.01
C ASP A 164 6.07 -18.07 3.02
N PHE A 165 5.15 -17.13 2.76
CA PHE A 165 5.37 -15.70 2.99
C PHE A 165 5.73 -15.41 4.44
N LEU A 166 4.93 -15.85 5.42
CA LEU A 166 5.21 -15.60 6.84
C LEU A 166 6.57 -16.17 7.26
N ASP A 167 6.89 -17.38 6.80
CA ASP A 167 8.14 -18.07 7.12
C ASP A 167 9.36 -17.35 6.50
N SER A 168 9.23 -16.80 5.28
CA SER A 168 10.31 -16.03 4.64
C SER A 168 10.62 -14.70 5.35
N GLN A 169 9.74 -14.23 6.22
CA GLN A 169 9.89 -12.97 6.96
C GLN A 169 10.55 -13.12 8.34
N ILE A 170 10.69 -14.35 8.83
CA ILE A 170 11.25 -14.69 10.15
C ILE A 170 12.78 -14.93 10.07
N GLY A 171 13.32 -15.12 8.86
CA GLY A 171 14.77 -15.10 8.58
C GLY A 171 15.35 -13.69 8.56
#